data_AF-A0A182UK74-F1
#
_entry.id   AF-A0A182UK74-F1
#
_cell.length_a   1.000
_cell.length_b   1.000
_cell.length_c   1.000
_cell.angle_alpha   90.00
_cell.angle_beta   90.00
_cell.angle_gamma   90.00
#
_symmetry.space_group_name_H-M   'P 1'
#
loop_
_entity.id
_entity.type
_entity.pdbx_description
1 polymer ?
#
loop_
_entity_poly.entity_id
_entity_poly.type
_entity_poly.pdbx_seq_one_letter_code
_entity_poly.pdbx_strand_id
1 'polypeptide(L)'
;MDSNERPRTLSQYKRFQTNDEGRKTFSSIDQIKTEASIERIYDRYEQLAALDATLPKLLRGDHARYLQLSLERLSTAYESLDSSRPWMVYWILNAASILNLRFPHELLDRVVDFLVKCRGKGGGFGGGPGQDPHLATTYAAVNSLCIIGTDRALSAIDRPSLKQFMWSVRESNGAFRMHVGGEVDVRGAYCAISAAKLCSFTPEDEQRLFEGTSGWIAECQTYEGGFGGAPDLEAHGGYSFCAAAALMLLGGENRCDLKALLRWTVNRQMAYEGGFQGRTNKLVDGCYSFWQGALVPIVQGLIARAEGNQSIMNVSLFNRYALQEYVLICCQRPNGGLIDKPGKPADLYHTCYTLSGLAVAQHCETHSPPLVLGDERNEVLPTHPVHNIPPKAALDAYRYFLELDQPGSASEEKHCNGKSADPMDACSENESDRQTSEDSSSNYTSSRASEY
;
A
#
# COMPACT_ATOMS: atom_id res chain seq x y z
N MET A 1 -2.68 -31.29 2.31
CA MET A 1 -2.79 -31.37 0.86
C MET A 1 -1.56 -30.68 0.32
N ASP A 2 -0.59 -31.42 -0.22
CA ASP A 2 0.50 -30.77 -0.96
C ASP A 2 -0.10 -30.09 -2.18
N SER A 3 0.18 -28.80 -2.36
CA SER A 3 -0.18 -28.14 -3.60
C SER A 3 0.69 -28.76 -4.70
N ASN A 4 0.07 -29.51 -5.62
CA ASN A 4 0.72 -30.02 -6.84
C ASN A 4 1.03 -28.87 -7.83
N GLU A 5 1.21 -27.66 -7.31
CA GLU A 5 1.42 -26.45 -8.08
C GLU A 5 2.82 -26.48 -8.69
N ARG A 6 2.91 -26.18 -9.99
CA ARG A 6 4.16 -26.17 -10.74
C ARG A 6 4.14 -25.02 -11.74
N PRO A 7 5.31 -24.47 -12.11
CA PRO A 7 5.41 -23.53 -13.22
C PRO A 7 4.78 -24.11 -14.50
N ARG A 8 4.07 -23.26 -15.24
CA ARG A 8 3.33 -23.61 -16.45
C ARG A 8 4.19 -23.47 -17.69
N THR A 9 4.01 -24.36 -18.66
CA THR A 9 4.57 -24.22 -20.02
C THR A 9 3.61 -23.44 -20.93
N LEU A 10 4.13 -22.88 -22.03
CA LEU A 10 3.37 -22.25 -23.12
C LEU A 10 2.27 -23.14 -23.65
N SER A 11 2.56 -24.43 -23.82
CA SER A 11 1.58 -25.41 -24.26
C SER A 11 0.47 -25.68 -23.24
N GLN A 12 0.73 -25.50 -21.94
CA GLN A 12 -0.27 -25.70 -20.89
C GLN A 12 -1.26 -24.53 -20.84
N TYR A 13 -0.81 -23.28 -20.82
CA TYR A 13 -1.75 -22.17 -20.73
C TYR A 13 -2.46 -21.85 -22.05
N LYS A 14 -1.89 -22.24 -23.21
CA LYS A 14 -2.59 -22.16 -24.52
C LYS A 14 -3.94 -22.88 -24.55
N ARG A 15 -4.16 -23.86 -23.67
CA ARG A 15 -5.45 -24.55 -23.53
C ARG A 15 -6.56 -23.66 -22.98
N PHE A 16 -6.20 -22.53 -22.37
CA PHE A 16 -7.13 -21.54 -21.81
C PHE A 16 -7.29 -20.30 -22.69
N GLN A 17 -6.83 -20.35 -23.94
CA GLN A 17 -6.99 -19.24 -24.88
C GLN A 17 -8.47 -18.88 -25.03
N THR A 18 -8.77 -17.58 -25.11
CA THR A 18 -10.14 -17.11 -25.26
C THR A 18 -10.77 -17.66 -26.54
N ASN A 19 -11.92 -18.30 -26.37
CA ASN A 19 -12.81 -18.69 -27.46
C ASN A 19 -14.00 -17.73 -27.48
N ASP A 20 -14.11 -16.92 -28.53
CA ASP A 20 -15.24 -15.99 -28.70
C ASP A 20 -16.50 -16.67 -29.24
N GLU A 21 -16.46 -17.99 -29.48
CA GLU A 21 -17.56 -18.81 -30.01
C GLU A 21 -18.12 -18.28 -31.34
N GLY A 22 -17.27 -17.60 -32.13
CA GLY A 22 -17.68 -16.92 -33.36
C GLY A 22 -18.50 -15.65 -33.14
N ARG A 23 -18.61 -15.15 -31.89
CA ARG A 23 -19.34 -13.94 -31.52
C ARG A 23 -18.39 -12.86 -31.00
N LYS A 24 -17.84 -12.09 -31.93
CA LYS A 24 -16.94 -10.98 -31.62
C LYS A 24 -17.67 -9.86 -30.90
N THR A 25 -17.09 -9.44 -29.78
CA THR A 25 -17.50 -8.26 -29.00
C THR A 25 -16.26 -7.43 -28.70
N PHE A 26 -16.42 -6.20 -28.22
CA PHE A 26 -15.27 -5.41 -27.77
C PHE A 26 -14.46 -6.14 -26.69
N SER A 27 -15.15 -6.82 -25.75
CA SER A 27 -14.49 -7.60 -24.70
C SER A 27 -13.66 -8.75 -25.25
N SER A 28 -14.20 -9.57 -26.16
CA SER A 28 -13.44 -10.70 -26.72
C SER A 28 -12.30 -10.23 -27.63
N ILE A 29 -12.50 -9.16 -28.39
CA ILE A 29 -11.46 -8.56 -29.24
C ILE A 29 -10.27 -8.07 -28.38
N ASP A 30 -10.54 -7.34 -27.29
CA ASP A 30 -9.48 -6.80 -26.44
C ASP A 30 -8.78 -7.89 -25.63
N GLN A 31 -9.53 -8.91 -25.19
CA GLN A 31 -8.96 -10.08 -24.52
C GLN A 31 -8.01 -10.84 -25.45
N ILE A 32 -8.43 -11.15 -26.69
CA ILE A 32 -7.60 -11.84 -27.69
C ILE A 32 -6.32 -11.04 -28.01
N LYS A 33 -6.42 -9.71 -28.13
CA LYS A 33 -5.24 -8.85 -28.34
C LYS A 33 -4.29 -8.89 -27.16
N THR A 34 -4.82 -8.92 -25.94
CA THR A 34 -4.03 -8.98 -24.70
C THR A 34 -3.31 -10.32 -24.60
N GLU A 35 -4.01 -11.43 -24.83
CA GLU A 35 -3.44 -12.78 -24.89
C GLU A 35 -2.32 -12.87 -25.93
N ALA A 36 -2.55 -12.34 -27.15
CA ALA A 36 -1.52 -12.33 -28.19
C ALA A 36 -0.28 -11.49 -27.82
N SER A 37 -0.44 -10.42 -27.04
CA SER A 37 0.70 -9.65 -26.55
C SER A 37 1.50 -10.41 -25.49
N ILE A 38 0.80 -11.12 -24.61
CA ILE A 38 1.40 -11.90 -23.53
C ILE A 38 2.08 -13.16 -24.08
N GLU A 39 1.44 -13.85 -25.03
CA GLU A 39 2.00 -15.03 -25.69
C GLU A 39 3.39 -14.75 -26.28
N ARG A 40 3.54 -13.62 -26.98
CA ARG A 40 4.83 -13.21 -27.57
C ARG A 40 5.94 -13.03 -26.53
N ILE A 41 5.59 -12.59 -25.32
CA ILE A 41 6.57 -12.40 -24.25
C ILE A 41 6.94 -13.73 -23.62
N TYR A 42 5.95 -14.59 -23.35
CA TYR A 42 6.23 -15.91 -22.82
C TYR A 42 6.99 -16.81 -23.81
N ASP A 43 6.66 -16.77 -25.11
CA ASP A 43 7.40 -17.52 -26.14
C ASP A 43 8.89 -17.12 -26.15
N ARG A 44 9.16 -15.82 -26.10
CA ARG A 44 10.54 -15.32 -25.94
C ARG A 44 11.17 -15.76 -24.63
N TYR A 45 10.41 -15.74 -23.53
CA TYR A 45 10.89 -16.19 -22.23
C TYR A 45 11.26 -17.67 -22.24
N GLU A 46 10.45 -18.56 -22.81
CA GLU A 46 10.75 -20.00 -22.87
C GLU A 46 12.04 -20.27 -23.66
N GLN A 47 12.24 -19.58 -24.79
CA GLN A 47 13.47 -19.68 -25.57
C GLN A 47 14.70 -19.25 -24.77
N LEU A 48 14.58 -18.21 -23.95
CA LEU A 48 15.68 -17.74 -23.08
C LEU A 48 15.89 -18.65 -21.87
N ALA A 49 14.82 -19.14 -21.24
CA ALA A 49 14.88 -20.03 -20.09
C ALA A 49 15.47 -21.41 -20.44
N ALA A 50 15.36 -21.84 -21.70
CA ALA A 50 16.07 -23.00 -22.21
C ALA A 50 17.60 -22.83 -22.23
N LEU A 51 18.10 -21.58 -22.22
CA LEU A 51 19.52 -21.23 -22.23
C LEU A 51 20.04 -20.78 -20.86
N ASP A 52 19.18 -20.17 -20.04
CA ASP A 52 19.49 -19.70 -18.67
C ASP A 52 18.46 -20.24 -17.68
N ALA A 53 18.86 -21.28 -16.93
CA ALA A 53 18.03 -21.92 -15.91
C ALA A 53 17.71 -21.02 -14.71
N THR A 54 18.35 -19.84 -14.60
CA THR A 54 18.07 -18.87 -13.52
C THR A 54 16.95 -17.89 -13.86
N LEU A 55 16.30 -18.03 -15.03
CA LEU A 55 15.11 -17.26 -15.40
C LEU A 55 13.82 -17.88 -14.82
N PRO A 56 12.79 -17.07 -14.51
CA PRO A 56 12.74 -15.61 -14.65
C PRO A 56 13.51 -14.90 -13.52
N LYS A 57 13.87 -13.63 -13.71
CA LYS A 57 14.59 -12.81 -12.72
C LYS A 57 13.83 -11.54 -12.39
N LEU A 58 13.76 -11.20 -11.11
CA LEU A 58 13.35 -9.88 -10.64
C LEU A 58 14.47 -8.88 -10.92
N LEU A 59 14.16 -7.80 -11.65
CA LEU A 59 15.10 -6.72 -11.96
C LEU A 59 15.27 -5.77 -10.76
N ARG A 60 15.62 -6.34 -9.60
CA ARG A 60 15.63 -5.66 -8.30
C ARG A 60 16.45 -4.37 -8.31
N GLY A 61 17.64 -4.40 -8.91
CA GLY A 61 18.52 -3.23 -8.99
C GLY A 61 17.90 -2.07 -9.78
N ASP A 62 17.22 -2.37 -10.88
CA ASP A 62 16.56 -1.36 -11.71
C ASP A 62 15.34 -0.77 -10.99
N HIS A 63 14.53 -1.61 -10.36
CA HIS A 63 13.39 -1.14 -9.56
C HIS A 63 13.85 -0.31 -8.35
N ALA A 64 14.91 -0.72 -7.65
CA ALA A 64 15.47 0.03 -6.54
C ALA A 64 15.94 1.43 -6.98
N ARG A 65 16.68 1.52 -8.09
CA ARG A 65 17.13 2.80 -8.66
C ARG A 65 15.96 3.70 -9.05
N TYR A 66 14.93 3.14 -9.68
CA TYR A 66 13.72 3.86 -10.05
C TYR A 66 13.02 4.47 -8.81
N LEU A 67 12.89 3.71 -7.72
CA LEU A 67 12.30 4.17 -6.46
C LEU A 67 13.16 5.24 -5.78
N GLN A 68 14.48 5.07 -5.76
CA GLN A 68 15.42 6.04 -5.19
C GLN A 68 15.32 7.41 -5.85
N LEU A 69 15.31 7.44 -7.18
CA LEU A 69 15.16 8.68 -7.93
C LEU A 69 13.78 9.32 -7.69
N SER A 70 12.73 8.49 -7.70
CA SER A 70 11.34 8.95 -7.60
C SER A 70 10.97 9.54 -6.24
N LEU A 71 11.64 9.16 -5.14
CA LEU A 71 11.34 9.71 -3.81
C LEU A 71 11.73 11.19 -3.71
N GLU A 72 12.79 11.58 -4.40
CA GLU A 72 13.29 12.96 -4.35
C GLU A 72 12.76 13.82 -5.50
N ARG A 73 12.59 13.24 -6.68
CA ARG A 73 12.19 13.99 -7.88
C ARG A 73 11.28 13.15 -8.77
N LEU A 74 10.18 13.78 -9.19
CA LEU A 74 9.25 13.24 -10.19
C LEU A 74 9.24 14.15 -11.41
N SER A 75 8.94 13.57 -12.58
CA SER A 75 8.76 14.35 -13.80
C SER A 75 7.40 15.06 -13.81
N THR A 76 7.23 16.01 -14.71
CA THR A 76 5.95 16.73 -14.93
C THR A 76 4.80 15.81 -15.32
N ALA A 77 5.08 14.57 -15.74
CA ALA A 77 4.05 13.55 -15.97
C ALA A 77 3.24 13.20 -14.70
N TYR A 78 3.75 13.52 -13.51
CA TYR A 78 3.07 13.30 -12.23
C TYR A 78 2.21 14.50 -11.78
N GLU A 79 2.09 15.56 -12.58
CA GLU A 79 1.23 16.72 -12.23
C GLU A 79 -0.24 16.32 -12.04
N SER A 80 -0.73 15.31 -12.76
CA SER A 80 -2.09 14.77 -12.55
C SER A 80 -2.28 14.08 -11.19
N LEU A 81 -1.19 13.87 -10.44
CA LEU A 81 -1.16 13.26 -9.11
C LEU A 81 -0.71 14.27 -8.02
N ASP A 82 -0.74 15.58 -8.30
CA ASP A 82 -0.36 16.60 -7.30
C ASP A 82 -1.30 16.60 -6.07
N SER A 83 -2.54 16.12 -6.22
CA SER A 83 -3.47 15.85 -5.11
C SER A 83 -3.35 14.44 -4.51
N SER A 84 -2.26 13.73 -4.80
CA SER A 84 -2.00 12.36 -4.35
C SER A 84 -0.55 12.15 -3.94
N ARG A 85 0.13 13.18 -3.44
CA ARG A 85 1.55 13.07 -3.08
C ARG A 85 1.83 12.13 -1.91
N PRO A 86 0.99 12.04 -0.85
CA PRO A 86 1.13 10.99 0.15
C PRO A 86 1.03 9.57 -0.44
N TRP A 87 0.24 9.37 -1.49
CA TRP A 87 0.20 8.09 -2.21
C TRP A 87 1.53 7.76 -2.87
N MET A 88 2.16 8.74 -3.51
CA MET A 88 3.48 8.55 -4.12
C MET A 88 4.53 8.18 -3.07
N VAL A 89 4.52 8.84 -1.92
CA VAL A 89 5.38 8.47 -0.78
C VAL A 89 5.12 7.02 -0.35
N TYR A 90 3.86 6.67 -0.09
CA TYR A 90 3.49 5.32 0.33
C TYR A 90 3.91 4.25 -0.68
N TRP A 91 3.57 4.45 -1.96
CA TRP A 91 3.91 3.50 -3.02
C TRP A 91 5.41 3.28 -3.12
N ILE A 92 6.21 4.34 -2.99
CA ILE A 92 7.66 4.25 -3.03
C ILE A 92 8.20 3.51 -1.81
N LEU A 93 7.81 3.94 -0.60
CA LEU A 93 8.33 3.36 0.65
C LEU A 93 7.91 1.89 0.80
N ASN A 94 6.68 1.55 0.43
CA ASN A 94 6.19 0.18 0.51
C ASN A 94 6.90 -0.72 -0.51
N ALA A 95 7.01 -0.30 -1.79
CA ALA A 95 7.77 -1.03 -2.80
C ALA A 95 9.23 -1.23 -2.38
N ALA A 96 9.87 -0.18 -1.83
CA ALA A 96 11.24 -0.25 -1.34
C ALA A 96 11.36 -1.26 -0.19
N SER A 97 10.41 -1.27 0.75
CA SER A 97 10.40 -2.21 1.87
C SER A 97 10.31 -3.67 1.38
N ILE A 98 9.47 -3.95 0.40
CA ILE A 98 9.32 -5.28 -0.21
C ILE A 98 10.63 -5.70 -0.91
N LEU A 99 11.33 -4.77 -1.56
CA LEU A 99 12.63 -5.03 -2.18
C LEU A 99 13.80 -5.10 -1.18
N ASN A 100 13.55 -4.89 0.11
CA ASN A 100 14.57 -4.70 1.16
C ASN A 100 15.54 -3.53 0.87
N LEU A 101 15.02 -2.48 0.22
CA LEU A 101 15.73 -1.22 -0.02
C LEU A 101 15.54 -0.28 1.18
N ARG A 102 16.64 0.32 1.64
CA ARG A 102 16.65 1.33 2.72
C ARG A 102 16.96 2.71 2.16
N PHE A 103 16.36 3.73 2.79
CA PHE A 103 16.66 5.13 2.52
C PHE A 103 17.48 5.74 3.68
N PRO A 104 18.30 6.77 3.42
CA PRO A 104 18.99 7.51 4.48
C PRO A 104 18.01 8.12 5.48
N HIS A 105 18.36 8.10 6.77
CA HIS A 105 17.51 8.66 7.83
C HIS A 105 17.13 10.13 7.59
N GLU A 106 18.08 10.95 7.15
CA GLU A 106 17.85 12.37 6.81
C GLU A 106 16.79 12.55 5.70
N LEU A 107 16.76 11.65 4.72
CA LEU A 107 15.75 11.69 3.66
C LEU A 107 14.37 11.31 4.22
N LEU A 108 14.31 10.28 5.09
CA LEU A 108 13.06 9.89 5.73
C LEU A 108 12.52 10.99 6.66
N ASP A 109 13.38 11.70 7.36
CA ASP A 109 13.02 12.87 8.16
C ASP A 109 12.39 13.98 7.32
N ARG A 110 12.95 14.27 6.13
CA ARG A 110 12.34 15.21 5.17
C ARG A 110 10.96 14.72 4.68
N VAL A 111 10.79 13.41 4.53
CA VAL A 111 9.49 12.82 4.18
C VAL A 111 8.48 13.03 5.32
N VAL A 112 8.89 12.83 6.58
CA VAL A 112 8.03 13.13 7.74
C VAL A 112 7.62 14.61 7.74
N ASP A 113 8.58 15.53 7.56
CA ASP A 113 8.28 16.97 7.49
C ASP A 113 7.32 17.32 6.35
N PHE A 114 7.47 16.67 5.21
CA PHE A 114 6.56 16.82 4.08
C PHE A 114 5.14 16.34 4.42
N LEU A 115 4.99 15.16 5.02
CA LEU A 115 3.69 14.62 5.41
C LEU A 115 3.03 15.47 6.50
N VAL A 116 3.78 15.99 7.47
CA VAL A 116 3.28 16.95 8.47
C VAL A 116 2.71 18.20 7.80
N LYS A 117 3.36 18.73 6.76
CA LYS A 117 2.84 19.86 5.97
C LYS A 117 1.55 19.53 5.20
N CYS A 118 1.32 18.25 4.90
CA CYS A 118 0.08 17.79 4.27
C CYS A 118 -1.06 17.58 5.28
N ARG A 119 -0.79 17.65 6.60
CA ARG A 119 -1.82 17.48 7.63
C ARG A 119 -2.77 18.68 7.64
N GLY A 120 -4.07 18.41 7.62
CA GLY A 120 -5.08 19.48 7.70
C GLY A 120 -5.25 20.03 9.11
N LYS A 121 -5.79 21.25 9.20
CA LYS A 121 -6.05 21.93 10.48
C LYS A 121 -7.02 21.16 11.39
N GLY A 122 -7.99 20.45 10.80
CA GLY A 122 -8.97 19.63 11.52
C GLY A 122 -8.57 18.15 11.65
N GLY A 123 -7.31 17.82 11.38
CA GLY A 123 -6.79 16.45 11.31
C GLY A 123 -6.90 15.81 9.93
N GLY A 124 -6.40 14.58 9.81
CA GLY A 124 -6.22 13.90 8.52
C GLY A 124 -5.14 14.54 7.65
N PHE A 125 -4.85 13.92 6.50
CA PHE A 125 -3.84 14.39 5.55
C PHE A 125 -4.46 14.63 4.18
N GLY A 126 -4.13 15.77 3.56
CA GLY A 126 -4.53 16.13 2.21
C GLY A 126 -3.55 15.61 1.15
N GLY A 127 -3.88 15.85 -0.13
CA GLY A 127 -3.09 15.42 -1.28
C GLY A 127 -1.73 16.09 -1.44
N GLY A 128 -1.53 17.23 -0.78
CA GLY A 128 -0.31 18.01 -0.74
C GLY A 128 -0.43 19.16 0.28
N PRO A 129 0.63 19.92 0.55
CA PRO A 129 0.60 21.01 1.51
C PRO A 129 -0.50 22.04 1.20
N GLY A 130 -1.35 22.32 2.19
CA GLY A 130 -2.45 23.28 2.07
C GLY A 130 -3.72 22.74 1.39
N GLN A 131 -3.74 21.48 0.95
CA GLN A 131 -4.96 20.84 0.42
C GLN A 131 -5.83 20.27 1.54
N ASP A 132 -7.13 20.13 1.26
CA ASP A 132 -8.09 19.58 2.22
C ASP A 132 -7.79 18.11 2.57
N PRO A 133 -7.99 17.69 3.83
CA PRO A 133 -7.86 16.30 4.24
C PRO A 133 -8.78 15.34 3.48
N HIS A 134 -8.24 14.17 3.17
CA HIS A 134 -8.95 13.13 2.44
C HIS A 134 -8.54 11.75 2.98
N LEU A 135 -9.48 10.82 3.11
CA LEU A 135 -9.25 9.49 3.71
C LEU A 135 -8.22 8.67 2.91
N ALA A 136 -8.23 8.75 1.57
CA ALA A 136 -7.22 8.08 0.75
C ALA A 136 -5.78 8.54 1.05
N THR A 137 -5.54 9.85 1.12
CA THR A 137 -4.22 10.41 1.41
C THR A 137 -3.86 10.30 2.88
N THR A 138 -4.86 10.25 3.77
CA THR A 138 -4.70 9.92 5.19
C THR A 138 -4.22 8.49 5.36
N TYR A 139 -4.83 7.51 4.69
CA TYR A 139 -4.36 6.13 4.66
C TYR A 139 -2.90 6.05 4.19
N ALA A 140 -2.58 6.69 3.06
CA ALA A 140 -1.24 6.67 2.52
C ALA A 140 -0.20 7.33 3.45
N ALA A 141 -0.55 8.47 4.07
CA ALA A 141 0.32 9.15 5.03
C ALA A 141 0.56 8.31 6.29
N VAL A 142 -0.49 7.76 6.90
CA VAL A 142 -0.37 6.90 8.09
C VAL A 142 0.48 5.67 7.78
N ASN A 143 0.20 4.97 6.68
CA ASN A 143 1.02 3.82 6.26
C ASN A 143 2.49 4.20 6.03
N SER A 144 2.75 5.35 5.40
CA SER A 144 4.12 5.85 5.18
C SER A 144 4.85 6.10 6.49
N LEU A 145 4.19 6.75 7.45
CA LEU A 145 4.76 7.04 8.77
C LEU A 145 5.01 5.75 9.57
N CYS A 146 4.11 4.76 9.49
CA CYS A 146 4.32 3.44 10.07
C CYS A 146 5.50 2.69 9.42
N ILE A 147 5.67 2.77 8.09
CA ILE A 147 6.82 2.16 7.39
C ILE A 147 8.14 2.81 7.84
N ILE A 148 8.16 4.13 8.03
CA ILE A 148 9.34 4.85 8.56
C ILE A 148 9.63 4.40 10.00
N GLY A 149 8.58 4.29 10.84
CA GLY A 149 8.62 3.59 12.12
C GLY A 149 9.47 4.22 13.23
N THR A 150 10.06 5.39 13.01
CA THR A 150 10.74 6.17 14.06
C THR A 150 9.71 6.88 14.96
N ASP A 151 10.04 7.16 16.21
CA ASP A 151 9.19 7.92 17.14
C ASP A 151 8.74 9.27 16.55
N ARG A 152 9.63 9.96 15.82
CA ARG A 152 9.30 11.21 15.11
C ARG A 152 8.21 11.01 14.04
N ALA A 153 8.28 9.90 13.30
CA ALA A 153 7.28 9.58 12.28
C ALA A 153 5.95 9.18 12.90
N LEU A 154 5.96 8.36 13.95
CA LEU A 154 4.72 7.91 14.60
C LEU A 154 4.04 9.05 15.36
N SER A 155 4.80 9.90 16.06
CA SER A 155 4.28 11.11 16.73
C SER A 155 3.76 12.19 15.77
N ALA A 156 4.12 12.14 14.49
CA ALA A 156 3.54 13.03 13.48
C ALA A 156 2.03 12.75 13.25
N ILE A 157 1.55 11.57 13.66
CA ILE A 157 0.14 11.21 13.64
C ILE A 157 -0.55 11.75 14.90
N ASP A 158 -1.21 12.89 14.75
CA ASP A 158 -2.03 13.49 15.82
C ASP A 158 -3.38 12.74 15.91
N ARG A 159 -3.43 11.74 16.82
CA ARG A 159 -4.62 10.88 17.06
C ARG A 159 -5.88 11.69 17.38
N PRO A 160 -5.87 12.68 18.31
CA PRO A 160 -7.05 13.53 18.55
C PRO A 160 -7.60 14.20 17.30
N SER A 161 -6.74 14.87 16.53
CA SER A 161 -7.19 15.53 15.29
C SER A 161 -7.66 14.51 14.25
N LEU A 162 -6.99 13.35 14.14
CA LEU A 162 -7.38 12.29 13.22
C LEU A 162 -8.78 11.75 13.53
N LYS A 163 -9.12 11.56 14.82
CA LYS A 163 -10.47 11.21 15.27
C LYS A 163 -11.48 12.28 14.87
N GLN A 164 -11.16 13.56 15.08
CA GLN A 164 -12.01 14.68 14.69
C GLN A 164 -12.31 14.67 13.18
N PHE A 165 -11.29 14.49 12.35
CA PHE A 165 -11.47 14.37 10.90
C PHE A 165 -12.36 13.18 10.53
N MET A 166 -12.11 11.99 11.09
CA MET A 166 -12.92 10.81 10.79
C MET A 166 -14.40 11.00 11.17
N TRP A 167 -14.69 11.66 12.29
CA TRP A 167 -16.07 12.03 12.66
C TRP A 167 -16.70 13.02 11.68
N SER A 168 -15.93 13.96 11.13
CA SER A 168 -16.44 14.96 10.17
C SER A 168 -16.85 14.38 8.82
N VAL A 169 -16.37 13.18 8.49
CA VAL A 169 -16.68 12.47 7.23
C VAL A 169 -17.50 11.20 7.46
N ARG A 170 -17.95 10.96 8.69
CA ARG A 170 -18.75 9.81 9.06
C ARG A 170 -20.24 10.06 8.75
N GLU A 171 -20.87 9.12 8.06
CA GLU A 171 -22.30 9.14 7.78
C GLU A 171 -23.11 8.33 8.81
N SER A 172 -24.39 8.67 8.96
CA SER A 172 -25.30 8.04 9.93
C SER A 172 -25.61 6.57 9.65
N ASN A 173 -25.48 6.13 8.39
CA ASN A 173 -25.71 4.74 7.98
C ASN A 173 -24.49 3.83 8.19
N GLY A 174 -23.37 4.33 8.72
CA GLY A 174 -22.14 3.55 8.86
C GLY A 174 -21.11 3.81 7.75
N ALA A 175 -21.48 4.51 6.68
CA ALA A 175 -20.55 4.84 5.62
C ALA A 175 -19.59 5.97 6.01
N PHE A 176 -18.54 6.17 5.22
CA PHE A 176 -17.60 7.27 5.34
C PHE A 176 -17.44 7.96 3.99
N ARG A 177 -17.57 9.29 3.98
CA ARG A 177 -17.15 10.12 2.84
C ARG A 177 -15.64 10.13 2.74
N MET A 178 -15.13 10.23 1.52
CA MET A 178 -13.68 10.34 1.31
C MET A 178 -13.09 11.64 1.85
N HIS A 179 -13.86 12.73 1.85
CA HIS A 179 -13.53 14.00 2.47
C HIS A 179 -14.83 14.77 2.81
N VAL A 180 -14.74 15.91 3.48
CA VAL A 180 -15.93 16.73 3.77
C VAL A 180 -16.59 17.16 2.45
N GLY A 181 -17.86 16.79 2.27
CA GLY A 181 -18.61 17.04 1.03
C GLY A 181 -18.26 16.11 -0.14
N GLY A 182 -17.38 15.14 0.06
CA GLY A 182 -16.93 14.19 -0.96
C GLY A 182 -17.88 13.03 -1.22
N GLU A 183 -17.42 12.13 -2.09
CA GLU A 183 -18.09 10.88 -2.45
C GLU A 183 -18.08 9.86 -1.30
N VAL A 184 -19.01 8.90 -1.37
CA VAL A 184 -19.13 7.79 -0.43
C VAL A 184 -18.93 6.48 -1.20
N ASP A 185 -17.93 5.71 -0.79
CA ASP A 185 -17.74 4.33 -1.20
C ASP A 185 -16.85 3.59 -0.19
N VAL A 186 -16.70 2.28 -0.36
CA VAL A 186 -16.05 1.39 0.61
C VAL A 186 -14.57 1.71 0.84
N ARG A 187 -13.93 2.49 -0.05
CA ARG A 187 -12.57 2.99 0.20
C ARG A 187 -12.54 3.86 1.44
N GLY A 188 -13.58 4.67 1.68
CA GLY A 188 -13.68 5.54 2.85
C GLY A 188 -13.67 4.72 4.14
N ALA A 189 -14.52 3.70 4.20
CA ALA A 189 -14.57 2.79 5.34
C ALA A 189 -13.20 2.12 5.59
N TYR A 190 -12.61 1.48 4.57
CA TYR A 190 -11.32 0.82 4.73
C TYR A 190 -10.19 1.77 5.13
N CYS A 191 -10.10 2.95 4.50
CA CYS A 191 -9.06 3.94 4.83
C CYS A 191 -9.19 4.40 6.28
N ALA A 192 -10.41 4.70 6.76
CA ALA A 192 -10.66 5.12 8.13
C ALA A 192 -10.31 4.01 9.13
N ILE A 193 -10.80 2.79 8.88
CA ILE A 193 -10.56 1.62 9.75
C ILE A 193 -9.07 1.26 9.81
N SER A 194 -8.39 1.21 8.65
CA SER A 194 -6.97 0.89 8.59
C SER A 194 -6.13 1.89 9.38
N ALA A 195 -6.40 3.19 9.21
CA ALA A 195 -5.68 4.23 9.95
C ALA A 195 -5.98 4.16 11.46
N ALA A 196 -7.24 4.02 11.86
CA ALA A 196 -7.62 3.92 13.27
C ALA A 196 -6.96 2.71 13.96
N LYS A 197 -6.94 1.56 13.29
CA LYS A 197 -6.30 0.33 13.80
C LYS A 197 -4.80 0.53 13.98
N LEU A 198 -4.09 1.00 12.94
CA LEU A 198 -2.64 1.28 13.01
C LEU A 198 -2.28 2.31 14.08
N CYS A 199 -3.18 3.25 14.37
CA CYS A 199 -3.02 4.26 15.41
C CYS A 199 -3.56 3.81 16.78
N SER A 200 -3.89 2.52 16.92
CA SER A 200 -4.46 1.89 18.13
C SER A 200 -5.51 2.76 18.81
N PHE A 201 -6.56 3.17 18.09
CA PHE A 201 -7.69 3.85 18.73
C PHE A 201 -8.26 2.96 19.85
N THR A 202 -8.77 3.57 20.92
CA THR A 202 -9.27 2.79 22.05
C THR A 202 -10.50 1.98 21.62
N PRO A 203 -10.78 0.84 22.28
CA PRO A 203 -11.96 0.04 21.96
C PRO A 203 -13.26 0.84 21.96
N GLU A 204 -13.43 1.81 22.87
CA GLU A 204 -14.60 2.67 22.96
C GLU A 204 -14.69 3.63 21.76
N ASP A 205 -13.58 4.23 21.36
CA ASP A 205 -13.53 5.12 20.19
C ASP A 205 -13.83 4.34 18.92
N GLU A 206 -13.24 3.16 18.74
CA GLU A 206 -13.52 2.31 17.58
C GLU A 206 -14.98 1.86 17.55
N GLN A 207 -15.52 1.42 18.68
CA GLN A 207 -16.92 0.98 18.76
C GLN A 207 -17.89 2.09 18.33
N ARG A 208 -17.68 3.32 18.81
CA ARG A 208 -18.56 4.46 18.49
C ARG A 208 -18.35 4.96 17.06
N LEU A 209 -17.09 5.07 16.64
CA LEU A 209 -16.75 5.59 15.32
C LEU A 209 -17.19 4.63 14.20
N PHE A 210 -17.11 3.32 14.42
CA PHE A 210 -17.42 2.32 13.39
C PHE A 210 -18.79 1.65 13.55
N GLU A 211 -19.66 2.16 14.44
CA GLU A 211 -21.02 1.65 14.60
C GLU A 211 -21.78 1.59 13.25
N GLY A 212 -22.39 0.44 12.93
CA GLY A 212 -23.11 0.24 11.66
C GLY A 212 -22.23 0.04 10.41
N THR A 213 -20.93 0.33 10.48
CA THR A 213 -20.02 0.28 9.31
C THR A 213 -19.94 -1.11 8.68
N SER A 214 -19.84 -2.17 9.49
CA SER A 214 -19.83 -3.55 8.97
C SER A 214 -21.16 -3.97 8.33
N GLY A 215 -22.28 -3.38 8.75
CA GLY A 215 -23.57 -3.55 8.10
C GLY A 215 -23.60 -2.90 6.71
N TRP A 216 -23.20 -1.63 6.63
CA TRP A 216 -23.13 -0.91 5.37
C TRP A 216 -22.15 -1.54 4.36
N ILE A 217 -20.99 -2.02 4.82
CA ILE A 217 -20.06 -2.77 3.97
C ILE A 217 -20.73 -4.05 3.42
N ALA A 218 -21.50 -4.77 4.23
CA ALA A 218 -22.18 -5.98 3.79
C ALA A 218 -23.23 -5.71 2.70
N GLU A 219 -23.91 -4.57 2.75
CA GLU A 219 -24.83 -4.12 1.69
C GLU A 219 -24.14 -3.88 0.34
N CYS A 220 -22.82 -3.69 0.33
CA CYS A 220 -22.05 -3.54 -0.90
C CYS A 220 -21.73 -4.89 -1.57
N GLN A 221 -22.04 -6.04 -0.96
CA GLN A 221 -21.84 -7.35 -1.59
C GLN A 221 -22.87 -7.55 -2.70
N THR A 222 -22.38 -7.95 -3.88
CA THR A 222 -23.20 -8.07 -5.09
C THR A 222 -23.65 -9.51 -5.33
N TYR A 223 -24.55 -9.69 -6.30
CA TYR A 223 -24.94 -11.02 -6.80
C TYR A 223 -23.76 -11.84 -7.35
N GLU A 224 -22.67 -11.19 -7.77
CA GLU A 224 -21.49 -11.88 -8.30
C GLU A 224 -20.70 -12.58 -7.18
N GLY A 225 -20.85 -12.11 -5.94
CA GLY A 225 -20.14 -12.57 -4.73
C GLY A 225 -19.08 -11.58 -4.21
N GLY A 226 -18.49 -10.76 -5.09
CA GLY A 226 -17.60 -9.67 -4.70
C GLY A 226 -18.36 -8.41 -4.27
N PHE A 227 -17.64 -7.36 -3.87
CA PHE A 227 -18.21 -6.09 -3.43
C PHE A 227 -18.07 -4.99 -4.48
N GLY A 228 -19.11 -4.18 -4.62
CA GLY A 228 -19.09 -2.90 -5.32
C GLY A 228 -18.56 -1.77 -4.43
N GLY A 229 -18.41 -0.58 -5.03
CA GLY A 229 -17.99 0.62 -4.27
C GLY A 229 -19.04 1.08 -3.26
N ALA A 230 -20.30 0.91 -3.62
CA ALA A 230 -21.48 1.19 -2.83
C ALA A 230 -22.53 0.12 -3.18
N PRO A 231 -23.67 0.05 -2.45
CA PRO A 231 -24.75 -0.86 -2.80
C PRO A 231 -25.17 -0.73 -4.27
N ASP A 232 -25.57 -1.85 -4.87
CA ASP A 232 -26.04 -1.97 -6.26
C ASP A 232 -24.99 -1.70 -7.38
N LEU A 233 -23.71 -1.55 -7.04
CA LEU A 233 -22.62 -1.42 -8.02
C LEU A 233 -21.96 -2.78 -8.36
N GLU A 234 -21.32 -2.87 -9.52
CA GLU A 234 -20.59 -4.07 -10.00
C GLU A 234 -19.46 -4.48 -9.04
N ALA A 235 -19.25 -5.78 -8.84
CA ALA A 235 -18.16 -6.26 -8.01
C ALA A 235 -16.79 -5.88 -8.59
N HIS A 236 -15.87 -5.39 -7.76
CA HIS A 236 -14.57 -4.90 -8.21
C HIS A 236 -13.45 -5.24 -7.24
N GLY A 237 -12.30 -5.73 -7.74
CA GLY A 237 -11.20 -6.23 -6.91
C GLY A 237 -10.73 -5.26 -5.84
N GLY A 238 -10.53 -3.99 -6.20
CA GLY A 238 -10.16 -2.94 -5.23
C GLY A 238 -11.22 -2.70 -4.14
N TYR A 239 -12.52 -2.70 -4.50
CA TYR A 239 -13.60 -2.50 -3.53
C TYR A 239 -13.83 -3.75 -2.67
N SER A 240 -13.77 -4.95 -3.27
CA SER A 240 -13.79 -6.23 -2.57
C SER A 240 -12.65 -6.36 -1.56
N PHE A 241 -11.44 -5.92 -1.91
CA PHE A 241 -10.33 -5.84 -0.96
C PHE A 241 -10.66 -4.91 0.20
N CYS A 242 -11.07 -3.66 -0.08
CA CYS A 242 -11.41 -2.68 0.95
C CYS A 242 -12.48 -3.23 1.90
N ALA A 243 -13.55 -3.81 1.35
CA ALA A 243 -14.64 -4.42 2.11
C ALA A 243 -14.15 -5.57 3.00
N ALA A 244 -13.50 -6.58 2.42
CA ALA A 244 -13.07 -7.77 3.16
C ALA A 244 -11.99 -7.44 4.20
N ALA A 245 -11.05 -6.55 3.87
CA ALA A 245 -10.02 -6.08 4.81
C ALA A 245 -10.65 -5.30 5.98
N ALA A 246 -11.63 -4.43 5.70
CA ALA A 246 -12.37 -3.73 6.74
C ALA A 246 -13.16 -4.68 7.66
N LEU A 247 -13.84 -5.68 7.09
CA LEU A 247 -14.54 -6.72 7.86
C LEU A 247 -13.57 -7.58 8.70
N MET A 248 -12.38 -7.88 8.16
CA MET A 248 -11.33 -8.60 8.91
C MET A 248 -10.90 -7.82 10.17
N LEU A 249 -10.78 -6.50 10.06
CA LEU A 249 -10.36 -5.60 11.14
C LEU A 249 -11.44 -5.30 12.18
N LEU A 250 -12.70 -5.11 11.75
CA LEU A 250 -13.81 -4.80 12.65
C LEU A 250 -14.52 -6.03 13.21
N GLY A 251 -14.40 -7.17 12.53
CA GLY A 251 -15.35 -8.26 12.66
C GLY A 251 -16.60 -8.01 11.81
N GLY A 252 -17.16 -9.08 11.27
CA GLY A 252 -18.28 -9.01 10.34
C GLY A 252 -18.38 -10.16 9.36
N GLU A 253 -17.57 -11.20 9.54
CA GLU A 253 -17.58 -12.44 8.78
C GLU A 253 -18.98 -13.05 8.62
N ASN A 254 -19.85 -12.90 9.62
CA ASN A 254 -21.22 -13.44 9.62
C ASN A 254 -22.24 -12.54 8.87
N ARG A 255 -21.81 -11.40 8.32
CA ARG A 255 -22.70 -10.45 7.62
C ARG A 255 -22.69 -10.60 6.11
N CYS A 256 -21.78 -11.40 5.54
CA CYS A 256 -21.62 -11.55 4.10
C CYS A 256 -21.53 -13.03 3.70
N ASP A 257 -21.85 -13.32 2.45
CA ASP A 257 -21.67 -14.66 1.89
C ASP A 257 -20.20 -14.89 1.53
N LEU A 258 -19.44 -15.44 2.47
CA LEU A 258 -18.02 -15.73 2.30
C LEU A 258 -17.74 -16.78 1.22
N LYS A 259 -18.69 -17.70 0.95
CA LYS A 259 -18.53 -18.73 -0.08
C LYS A 259 -18.67 -18.11 -1.47
N ALA A 260 -19.66 -17.23 -1.67
CA ALA A 260 -19.81 -16.46 -2.88
C ALA A 260 -18.61 -15.53 -3.12
N LEU A 261 -18.11 -14.88 -2.06
CA LEU A 261 -16.93 -14.03 -2.12
C LEU A 261 -15.67 -14.80 -2.51
N LEU A 262 -15.44 -15.96 -1.90
CA LEU A 262 -14.31 -16.83 -2.25
C LEU A 262 -14.41 -17.29 -3.71
N ARG A 263 -15.57 -17.81 -4.11
CA ARG A 263 -15.83 -18.21 -5.50
C ARG A 263 -15.56 -17.06 -6.46
N TRP A 264 -16.09 -15.88 -6.19
CA TRP A 264 -15.88 -14.72 -7.05
C TRP A 264 -14.39 -14.39 -7.16
N THR A 265 -13.69 -14.28 -6.02
CA THR A 265 -12.29 -13.88 -5.96
C THR A 265 -11.38 -14.83 -6.75
N VAL A 266 -11.49 -16.14 -6.54
CA VAL A 266 -10.63 -17.12 -7.24
C VAL A 266 -10.90 -17.17 -8.75
N ASN A 267 -12.11 -16.84 -9.20
CA ASN A 267 -12.46 -16.74 -10.62
C ASN A 267 -11.96 -15.44 -11.28
N ARG A 268 -11.26 -14.57 -10.54
CA ARG A 268 -10.60 -13.36 -11.09
C ARG A 268 -9.17 -13.63 -11.54
N GLN A 269 -8.60 -14.78 -11.21
CA GLN A 269 -7.30 -15.16 -11.75
C GLN A 269 -7.48 -15.62 -13.20
N MET A 270 -6.71 -15.02 -14.10
CA MET A 270 -6.80 -15.25 -15.52
C MET A 270 -6.02 -16.51 -15.89
N ALA A 271 -6.69 -17.53 -16.41
CA ALA A 271 -6.10 -18.85 -16.64
C ALA A 271 -5.01 -18.85 -17.72
N TYR A 272 -5.11 -17.96 -18.72
CA TYR A 272 -4.11 -17.81 -19.77
C TYR A 272 -2.92 -16.97 -19.25
N GLU A 273 -3.17 -15.74 -18.82
CA GLU A 273 -2.14 -14.77 -18.44
C GLU A 273 -1.43 -15.09 -17.12
N GLY A 274 -2.17 -15.63 -16.14
CA GLY A 274 -1.71 -15.94 -14.78
C GLY A 274 -1.95 -14.82 -13.75
N GLY A 275 -2.04 -13.57 -14.20
CA GLY A 275 -2.41 -12.42 -13.37
C GLY A 275 -3.90 -12.37 -13.04
N PHE A 276 -4.35 -11.27 -12.45
CA PHE A 276 -5.76 -11.07 -12.08
C PHE A 276 -6.43 -9.98 -12.91
N GLN A 277 -7.73 -10.14 -13.16
CA GLN A 277 -8.61 -9.07 -13.63
C GLN A 277 -9.32 -8.41 -12.44
N GLY A 278 -9.63 -7.12 -12.55
CA GLY A 278 -10.38 -6.42 -11.51
C GLY A 278 -11.85 -6.83 -11.43
N ARG A 279 -12.44 -7.21 -12.56
CA ARG A 279 -13.87 -7.50 -12.73
C ARG A 279 -14.09 -8.51 -13.84
N THR A 280 -15.24 -9.17 -13.82
CA THR A 280 -15.64 -10.15 -14.83
C THR A 280 -15.58 -9.55 -16.23
N ASN A 281 -15.01 -10.29 -17.21
CA ASN A 281 -14.85 -9.85 -18.61
C ASN A 281 -14.01 -8.57 -18.83
N LYS A 282 -13.12 -8.21 -17.89
CA LYS A 282 -12.12 -7.15 -18.08
C LYS A 282 -10.71 -7.75 -18.21
N LEU A 283 -9.78 -6.97 -18.72
CA LEU A 283 -8.42 -7.46 -18.96
C LEU A 283 -7.67 -7.72 -17.65
N VAL A 284 -6.65 -8.58 -17.74
CA VAL A 284 -5.62 -8.71 -16.71
C VAL A 284 -4.94 -7.36 -16.44
N ASP A 285 -4.53 -7.13 -15.19
CA ASP A 285 -3.75 -5.95 -14.80
C ASP A 285 -2.89 -6.24 -13.55
N GLY A 286 -1.63 -5.82 -13.62
CA GLY A 286 -0.59 -6.03 -12.62
C GLY A 286 -0.91 -5.50 -11.23
N CYS A 287 -1.76 -4.48 -11.07
CA CYS A 287 -2.13 -3.99 -9.74
C CYS A 287 -3.09 -4.94 -9.00
N TYR A 288 -3.90 -5.72 -9.72
CA TYR A 288 -4.77 -6.73 -9.10
C TYR A 288 -3.99 -7.92 -8.56
N SER A 289 -2.69 -8.04 -8.87
CA SER A 289 -1.80 -8.96 -8.16
C SER A 289 -1.88 -8.79 -6.65
N PHE A 290 -2.05 -7.55 -6.16
CA PHE A 290 -2.32 -7.31 -4.75
C PHE A 290 -3.82 -7.27 -4.45
N TRP A 291 -4.61 -6.44 -5.14
CA TRP A 291 -6.02 -6.23 -4.77
C TRP A 291 -6.84 -7.52 -4.79
N GLN A 292 -6.60 -8.44 -5.74
CA GLN A 292 -7.23 -9.75 -5.76
C GLN A 292 -6.36 -10.81 -5.07
N GLY A 293 -5.05 -10.79 -5.30
CA GLY A 293 -4.14 -11.79 -4.72
C GLY A 293 -4.14 -11.81 -3.19
N ALA A 294 -4.18 -10.64 -2.54
CA ALA A 294 -4.31 -10.50 -1.09
C ALA A 294 -5.74 -10.73 -0.59
N LEU A 295 -6.75 -10.52 -1.43
CA LEU A 295 -8.14 -10.80 -1.09
C LEU A 295 -8.36 -12.29 -0.82
N VAL A 296 -7.72 -13.18 -1.58
CA VAL A 296 -7.83 -14.65 -1.38
C VAL A 296 -7.50 -15.08 0.06
N PRO A 297 -6.30 -14.82 0.62
CA PRO A 297 -5.99 -15.17 2.00
C PRO A 297 -6.80 -14.39 3.03
N ILE A 298 -7.26 -13.15 2.74
CA ILE A 298 -8.18 -12.43 3.65
C ILE A 298 -9.51 -13.17 3.75
N VAL A 299 -10.08 -13.61 2.63
CA VAL A 299 -11.35 -14.36 2.61
C VAL A 299 -11.18 -15.71 3.27
N GLN A 300 -10.06 -16.41 3.03
CA GLN A 300 -9.73 -17.64 3.78
C GLN A 300 -9.68 -17.38 5.29
N GLY A 301 -9.10 -16.26 5.73
CA GLY A 301 -9.05 -15.89 7.14
C GLY A 301 -10.43 -15.58 7.72
N LEU A 302 -11.33 -14.94 6.96
CA LEU A 302 -12.71 -14.67 7.39
C LEU A 302 -13.47 -15.99 7.55
N ILE A 303 -13.30 -16.93 6.61
CA ILE A 303 -13.89 -18.28 6.68
C ILE A 303 -13.31 -19.04 7.87
N ALA A 304 -11.99 -19.02 8.06
CA ALA A 304 -11.32 -19.66 9.18
C ALA A 304 -11.86 -19.17 10.54
N ARG A 305 -12.12 -17.87 10.66
CA ARG A 305 -12.72 -17.25 11.84
C ARG A 305 -14.17 -17.68 12.03
N ALA A 306 -14.98 -17.66 10.98
CA ALA A 306 -16.40 -18.03 11.03
C ALA A 306 -16.61 -19.52 11.35
N GLU A 307 -15.77 -20.40 10.79
CA GLU A 307 -15.86 -21.85 10.95
C GLU A 307 -15.03 -22.39 12.14
N GLY A 308 -14.19 -21.56 12.77
CA GLY A 308 -13.25 -21.99 13.80
C GLY A 308 -12.17 -22.95 13.29
N ASN A 309 -11.89 -22.95 11.98
CA ASN A 309 -10.98 -23.89 11.33
C ASN A 309 -9.80 -23.16 10.64
N GLN A 310 -8.65 -23.12 11.31
CA GLN A 310 -7.44 -22.49 10.79
C GLN A 310 -6.75 -23.28 9.67
N SER A 311 -7.08 -24.57 9.50
CA SER A 311 -6.41 -25.42 8.50
C SER A 311 -6.63 -24.95 7.06
N ILE A 312 -7.67 -24.15 6.80
CA ILE A 312 -7.91 -23.54 5.49
C ILE A 312 -6.78 -22.58 5.09
N MET A 313 -6.03 -22.01 6.04
CA MET A 313 -4.90 -21.11 5.76
C MET A 313 -3.63 -21.85 5.36
N ASN A 314 -3.59 -23.19 5.50
CA ASN A 314 -2.40 -23.99 5.21
C ASN A 314 -2.13 -24.17 3.72
N VAL A 315 -3.09 -23.81 2.86
CA VAL A 315 -2.97 -23.92 1.41
C VAL A 315 -3.50 -22.65 0.74
N SER A 316 -2.83 -22.19 -0.30
CA SER A 316 -3.34 -21.12 -1.16
C SER A 316 -4.52 -21.61 -2.00
N LEU A 317 -5.55 -20.78 -2.14
CA LEU A 317 -6.69 -21.03 -3.04
C LEU A 317 -6.59 -20.32 -4.39
N PHE A 318 -5.41 -19.78 -4.71
CA PHE A 318 -5.07 -19.30 -6.06
C PHE A 318 -3.72 -19.84 -6.51
N ASN A 319 -3.45 -19.80 -7.81
CA ASN A 319 -2.22 -20.28 -8.41
C ASN A 319 -1.09 -19.24 -8.21
N ARG A 320 -0.26 -19.45 -7.20
CA ARG A 320 0.89 -18.62 -6.82
C ARG A 320 1.96 -18.57 -7.92
N TYR A 321 2.30 -19.69 -8.55
CA TYR A 321 3.28 -19.75 -9.63
C TYR A 321 2.83 -18.93 -10.84
N ALA A 322 1.56 -19.07 -11.26
CA ALA A 322 0.99 -18.31 -12.37
C ALA A 322 1.02 -16.80 -12.12
N LEU A 323 0.76 -16.37 -10.88
CA LEU A 323 0.88 -14.96 -10.53
C LEU A 323 2.35 -14.48 -10.58
N GLN A 324 3.28 -15.28 -10.04
CA GLN A 324 4.71 -14.96 -10.11
C GLN A 324 5.23 -14.90 -11.56
N GLU A 325 4.81 -15.82 -12.41
CA GLU A 325 5.10 -15.82 -13.85
C GLU A 325 4.62 -14.52 -14.49
N TYR A 326 3.35 -14.15 -14.29
CA TYR A 326 2.80 -12.92 -14.86
C TYR A 326 3.59 -11.69 -14.41
N VAL A 327 3.91 -11.59 -13.11
CA VAL A 327 4.68 -10.47 -12.57
C VAL A 327 6.10 -10.42 -13.15
N LEU A 328 6.86 -11.51 -13.04
CA LEU A 328 8.28 -11.54 -13.39
C LEU A 328 8.51 -11.55 -14.91
N ILE A 329 7.57 -12.07 -15.70
CA ILE A 329 7.74 -12.18 -17.16
C ILE A 329 7.08 -11.01 -17.88
N CYS A 330 5.90 -10.56 -17.45
CA CYS A 330 5.09 -9.60 -18.20
C CYS A 330 5.07 -8.18 -17.61
N CYS A 331 5.34 -8.00 -16.32
CA CYS A 331 5.06 -6.73 -15.63
C CYS A 331 6.29 -5.88 -15.31
N GLN A 332 7.50 -6.28 -15.71
CA GLN A 332 8.73 -5.55 -15.40
C GLN A 332 9.19 -4.65 -16.56
N ARG A 333 9.75 -3.48 -16.24
CA ARG A 333 10.47 -2.64 -17.20
C ARG A 333 11.98 -2.76 -17.02
N PRO A 334 12.77 -2.91 -18.11
CA PRO A 334 14.23 -2.98 -18.04
C PRO A 334 14.94 -1.75 -17.44
N ASN A 335 14.25 -0.61 -17.31
CA ASN A 335 14.78 0.62 -16.72
C ASN A 335 14.18 0.93 -15.33
N GLY A 336 13.50 -0.04 -14.71
CA GLY A 336 12.91 0.10 -13.39
C GLY A 336 11.42 0.43 -13.43
N GLY A 337 10.75 0.12 -12.31
CA GLY A 337 9.29 0.15 -12.19
C GLY A 337 8.58 -1.07 -12.80
N LEU A 338 7.35 -1.29 -12.34
CA LEU A 338 6.43 -2.30 -12.84
C LEU A 338 5.20 -1.65 -13.49
N ILE A 339 4.44 -2.43 -14.25
CA ILE A 339 3.38 -1.95 -15.16
C ILE A 339 2.07 -2.71 -14.94
N ASP A 340 0.98 -2.14 -15.45
CA ASP A 340 -0.31 -2.81 -15.65
C ASP A 340 -0.15 -4.12 -16.46
N LYS A 341 0.26 -3.98 -17.73
CA LYS A 341 0.41 -5.09 -18.67
C LYS A 341 1.41 -4.70 -19.76
N PRO A 342 1.90 -5.65 -20.57
CA PRO A 342 2.77 -5.36 -21.71
C PRO A 342 2.28 -4.20 -22.60
N GLY A 343 3.19 -3.28 -22.92
CA GLY A 343 2.90 -2.08 -23.71
C GLY A 343 2.44 -0.86 -22.90
N LYS A 344 2.20 -1.00 -21.59
CA LYS A 344 1.90 0.13 -20.69
C LYS A 344 3.18 0.74 -20.09
N PRO A 345 3.16 2.04 -19.72
CA PRO A 345 4.26 2.66 -19.01
C PRO A 345 4.37 2.12 -17.58
N ALA A 346 5.56 2.23 -16.98
CA ALA A 346 5.72 2.03 -15.54
C ALA A 346 5.31 3.27 -14.77
N ASP A 347 4.76 3.04 -13.59
CA ASP A 347 4.38 4.08 -12.64
C ASP A 347 4.55 3.55 -11.20
N LEU A 348 4.43 4.45 -10.22
CA LEU A 348 4.64 4.13 -8.81
C LEU A 348 3.54 3.22 -8.26
N TYR A 349 2.31 3.40 -8.73
CA TYR A 349 1.14 2.63 -8.29
C TYR A 349 1.30 1.15 -8.65
N HIS A 350 1.55 0.83 -9.92
CA HIS A 350 1.79 -0.54 -10.36
C HIS A 350 3.08 -1.10 -9.76
N THR A 351 4.15 -0.30 -9.64
CA THR A 351 5.37 -0.74 -8.94
C THR A 351 5.07 -1.24 -7.53
N CYS A 352 4.29 -0.48 -6.75
CA CYS A 352 3.88 -0.89 -5.41
C CYS A 352 3.02 -2.15 -5.43
N TYR A 353 1.87 -2.12 -6.09
CA TYR A 353 0.87 -3.20 -5.98
C TYR A 353 1.28 -4.49 -6.69
N THR A 354 2.07 -4.42 -7.75
CA THR A 354 2.59 -5.62 -8.40
C THR A 354 3.67 -6.29 -7.53
N LEU A 355 4.53 -5.52 -6.85
CA LEU A 355 5.47 -6.08 -5.87
C LEU A 355 4.77 -6.61 -4.61
N SER A 356 3.75 -5.91 -4.11
CA SER A 356 2.91 -6.40 -3.01
C SER A 356 2.23 -7.72 -3.38
N GLY A 357 1.73 -7.85 -4.61
CA GLY A 357 1.15 -9.09 -5.11
C GLY A 357 2.18 -10.21 -5.23
N LEU A 358 3.41 -9.90 -5.66
CA LEU A 358 4.52 -10.86 -5.67
C LEU A 358 4.83 -11.37 -4.25
N ALA A 359 4.90 -10.47 -3.27
CA ALA A 359 5.10 -10.83 -1.88
C ALA A 359 3.97 -11.73 -1.35
N VAL A 360 2.70 -11.43 -1.67
CA VAL A 360 1.57 -12.29 -1.30
C VAL A 360 1.70 -13.67 -1.95
N ALA A 361 2.02 -13.75 -3.24
CA ALA A 361 2.20 -15.03 -3.94
C ALA A 361 3.30 -15.88 -3.33
N GLN A 362 4.38 -15.26 -2.86
CA GLN A 362 5.50 -15.97 -2.24
C GLN A 362 5.19 -16.41 -0.81
N HIS A 363 4.43 -15.64 -0.03
CA HIS A 363 4.34 -15.78 1.43
C HIS A 363 2.93 -16.07 2.00
N CYS A 364 1.90 -16.28 1.18
CA CYS A 364 0.51 -16.43 1.67
C CYS A 364 0.24 -17.68 2.52
N GLU A 365 1.03 -18.75 2.39
CA GLU A 365 0.93 -19.96 3.20
C GLU A 365 1.80 -19.81 4.46
N THR A 366 1.22 -19.30 5.54
CA THR A 366 1.97 -18.87 6.75
C THR A 366 2.71 -19.99 7.49
N HIS A 367 2.37 -21.25 7.24
CA HIS A 367 2.99 -22.43 7.84
C HIS A 367 4.01 -23.11 6.92
N SER A 368 4.32 -22.49 5.78
CA SER A 368 5.22 -23.05 4.77
C SER A 368 6.34 -22.06 4.44
N PRO A 369 7.52 -22.54 4.01
CA PRO A 369 8.54 -21.68 3.42
C PRO A 369 8.00 -20.90 2.21
N PRO A 370 8.62 -19.78 1.84
CA PRO A 370 8.21 -19.02 0.67
C PRO A 370 8.30 -19.86 -0.60
N LEU A 371 7.28 -19.76 -1.45
CA LEU A 371 7.28 -20.39 -2.77
C LEU A 371 7.86 -19.40 -3.78
N VAL A 372 9.12 -19.57 -4.17
CA VAL A 372 9.84 -18.64 -5.04
C VAL A 372 10.00 -19.23 -6.44
N LEU A 373 9.50 -18.55 -7.46
CA LEU A 373 9.71 -18.91 -8.86
C LEU A 373 11.08 -18.44 -9.36
N GLY A 374 11.83 -19.33 -10.00
CA GLY A 374 13.13 -19.03 -10.61
C GLY A 374 14.25 -19.04 -9.58
N ASP A 375 15.16 -18.06 -9.69
CA ASP A 375 16.29 -17.90 -8.77
C ASP A 375 15.84 -17.45 -7.36
N GLU A 376 16.48 -17.96 -6.30
CA GLU A 376 16.17 -17.61 -4.90
C GLU A 376 16.24 -16.09 -4.63
N ARG A 377 17.05 -15.33 -5.39
CA ARG A 377 17.16 -13.87 -5.29
C ARG A 377 15.87 -13.13 -5.71
N ASN A 378 14.91 -13.83 -6.30
CA ASN A 378 13.58 -13.31 -6.59
C ASN A 378 12.70 -13.18 -5.33
N GLU A 379 13.09 -13.77 -4.20
CA GLU A 379 12.35 -13.63 -2.96
C GLU A 379 12.27 -12.15 -2.54
N VAL A 380 11.06 -11.66 -2.30
CA VAL A 380 10.82 -10.32 -1.74
C VAL A 380 10.33 -10.43 -0.30
N LEU A 381 10.44 -9.37 0.49
CA LEU A 381 9.96 -9.39 1.86
C LEU A 381 8.42 -9.46 1.93
N PRO A 382 7.85 -10.14 2.94
CA PRO A 382 6.40 -10.26 3.09
C PRO A 382 5.74 -8.91 3.39
N THR A 383 4.48 -8.79 3.00
CA THR A 383 3.61 -7.64 3.31
C THR A 383 2.42 -8.11 4.16
N HIS A 384 1.96 -7.26 5.08
CA HIS A 384 0.75 -7.54 5.86
C HIS A 384 -0.47 -7.53 4.92
N PRO A 385 -1.25 -8.62 4.80
CA PRO A 385 -2.27 -8.74 3.76
C PRO A 385 -3.38 -7.69 3.88
N VAL A 386 -3.73 -7.28 5.11
CA VAL A 386 -4.78 -6.28 5.36
C VAL A 386 -4.30 -4.83 5.22
N HIS A 387 -3.14 -4.45 5.76
CA HIS A 387 -2.66 -3.05 5.73
C HIS A 387 -1.74 -2.71 4.55
N ASN A 388 -1.18 -3.72 3.89
CA ASN A 388 -0.16 -3.61 2.85
C ASN A 388 1.05 -2.75 3.25
N ILE A 389 1.62 -3.07 4.41
CA ILE A 389 2.90 -2.55 4.91
C ILE A 389 3.69 -3.73 5.47
N PRO A 390 5.01 -3.61 5.74
CA PRO A 390 5.75 -4.67 6.40
C PRO A 390 5.07 -5.14 7.69
N PRO A 391 4.92 -6.45 7.95
CA PRO A 391 4.27 -6.95 9.16
C PRO A 391 4.89 -6.40 10.46
N LYS A 392 6.22 -6.22 10.47
CA LYS A 392 6.94 -5.59 11.59
C LYS A 392 6.52 -4.13 11.79
N ALA A 393 6.36 -3.36 10.71
CA ALA A 393 5.96 -1.94 10.81
C ALA A 393 4.55 -1.78 11.41
N ALA A 394 3.61 -2.67 11.06
CA ALA A 394 2.29 -2.70 11.69
C ALA A 394 2.38 -3.01 13.20
N LEU A 395 3.17 -4.02 13.57
CA LEU A 395 3.37 -4.42 14.97
C LEU A 395 4.05 -3.32 15.80
N ASP A 396 5.07 -2.66 15.25
CA ASP A 396 5.78 -1.58 15.91
C ASP A 396 4.87 -0.36 16.13
N ALA A 397 4.03 -0.02 15.14
CA ALA A 397 3.03 1.04 15.29
C ALA A 397 2.04 0.73 16.43
N TYR A 398 1.51 -0.50 16.48
CA TYR A 398 0.61 -0.91 17.57
C TYR A 398 1.27 -0.79 18.94
N ARG A 399 2.52 -1.24 19.08
CA ARG A 399 3.26 -1.15 20.35
C ARG A 399 3.43 0.31 20.78
N TYR A 400 3.89 1.16 19.86
CA TYR A 400 4.10 2.57 20.13
C TYR A 400 2.83 3.27 20.65
N PHE A 401 1.69 3.11 19.96
CA PHE A 401 0.46 3.79 20.37
C PHE A 401 -0.20 3.18 21.61
N LEU A 402 -0.05 1.88 21.85
CA LEU A 402 -0.50 1.26 23.10
C LEU A 402 0.34 1.68 24.31
N GLU A 403 1.64 1.88 24.15
CA GLU A 403 2.54 2.39 25.19
C GLU A 403 2.19 3.83 25.57
N LEU A 404 1.82 4.67 24.60
CA LEU A 404 1.35 6.03 24.87
C LEU A 404 0.09 6.08 25.75
N ASP A 405 -0.79 5.08 25.66
CA ASP A 405 -2.03 5.02 26.43
C ASP A 405 -1.83 4.48 27.87
N GLN A 406 -0.62 4.02 28.23
CA GLN A 406 -0.35 3.55 29.59
C GLN A 406 -0.23 4.71 30.60
N PRO A 407 -0.85 4.60 31.80
CA PRO A 407 -0.75 5.63 32.84
C PRO A 407 0.70 5.73 33.36
N GLY A 408 1.45 6.72 32.83
CA GLY A 408 2.85 6.99 33.19
C GLY A 408 3.70 7.57 32.05
N SER A 409 3.26 7.45 30.80
CA SER A 409 3.96 7.98 29.60
C SER A 409 3.92 9.52 29.51
N ALA A 410 2.99 10.18 30.21
CA ALA A 410 2.78 11.63 30.15
C ALA A 410 3.60 12.46 31.17
N SER A 411 4.54 11.86 31.92
CA SER A 411 5.25 12.55 33.01
C SER A 411 6.74 12.86 32.78
N GLU A 412 7.20 12.94 31.52
CA GLU A 412 8.57 13.40 31.21
C GLU A 412 8.68 14.60 30.26
N GLU A 413 7.62 15.41 30.12
CA GLU A 413 7.82 16.82 29.71
C GLU A 413 8.25 17.63 30.94
N LYS A 414 9.51 17.47 31.34
CA LYS A 414 10.15 18.34 32.35
C LYS A 414 10.21 19.77 31.81
N HIS A 415 9.38 20.61 32.41
CA HIS A 415 9.64 22.03 32.64
C HIS A 415 11.13 22.29 32.91
N CYS A 416 11.84 22.84 31.93
CA CYS A 416 13.09 23.55 32.19
C CYS A 416 12.76 25.04 32.28
N ASN A 417 12.41 25.49 33.48
CA ASN A 417 12.47 26.90 33.85
C ASN A 417 12.91 27.01 35.32
N GLY A 418 14.06 27.65 35.57
CA GLY A 418 14.30 28.41 36.80
C GLY A 418 15.32 27.88 37.81
N LYS A 419 16.58 28.24 37.59
CA LYS A 419 17.55 28.89 38.52
C LYS A 419 18.00 28.24 39.85
N SER A 420 19.34 28.38 39.99
CA SER A 420 20.19 28.63 41.17
C SER A 420 20.54 27.48 42.12
N ALA A 421 21.82 27.09 42.17
CA ALA A 421 22.81 27.64 43.09
C ALA A 421 24.21 27.04 42.83
N ASP A 422 25.24 27.89 42.73
CA ASP A 422 26.66 27.51 42.79
C ASP A 422 27.03 26.97 44.19
N PRO A 423 28.16 26.26 44.31
CA PRO A 423 29.29 26.95 44.91
C PRO A 423 30.65 26.73 44.20
N MET A 424 31.42 27.80 44.29
CA MET A 424 32.85 28.02 44.06
C MET A 424 33.76 26.78 44.18
N ASP A 425 34.71 26.63 43.26
CA ASP A 425 36.13 26.66 43.66
C ASP A 425 37.08 27.02 42.50
N ALA A 426 38.23 27.58 42.87
CA ALA A 426 39.14 28.41 42.10
C ALA A 426 40.13 27.68 41.15
N CYS A 427 40.57 28.40 40.10
CA CYS A 427 41.94 28.45 39.50
C CYS A 427 41.88 29.35 38.25
N SER A 428 42.20 30.64 38.36
CA SER A 428 43.52 31.26 38.10
C SER A 428 43.96 31.29 36.63
N GLU A 429 44.15 32.53 36.16
CA GLU A 429 45.12 32.98 35.16
C GLU A 429 44.85 32.69 33.67
N ASN A 430 44.40 33.69 32.92
CA ASN A 430 45.34 34.60 32.25
C ASN A 430 44.65 35.79 31.57
N GLU A 431 45.24 36.95 31.81
CA GLU A 431 44.98 38.20 31.10
C GLU A 431 45.33 38.06 29.60
N SER A 432 44.53 38.66 28.71
CA SER A 432 45.00 39.78 27.89
C SER A 432 43.96 40.19 26.85
N ASP A 433 43.62 41.48 26.95
CA ASP A 433 43.50 42.45 25.86
C ASP A 433 42.37 42.42 24.83
N ARG A 434 41.58 43.52 24.96
CA ARG A 434 41.09 44.47 23.94
C ARG A 434 39.75 44.14 23.28
N GLN A 435 38.65 44.80 23.72
CA GLN A 435 38.18 46.14 23.31
C GLN A 435 38.00 46.27 21.79
N THR A 436 36.77 46.08 21.29
CA THR A 436 35.71 47.09 21.05
C THR A 436 35.92 47.95 19.80
N SER A 437 34.96 47.84 18.86
CA SER A 437 34.29 48.89 18.07
C SER A 437 33.71 48.20 16.82
N GLU A 438 32.39 48.07 16.66
CA GLU A 438 31.40 49.11 16.30
C GLU A 438 31.87 50.00 15.16
N ASP A 439 31.35 49.75 13.96
CA ASP A 439 30.52 50.67 13.16
C ASP A 439 30.37 50.07 11.74
N SER A 440 29.18 49.68 11.30
CA SER A 440 28.02 50.47 10.88
C SER A 440 28.10 50.98 9.44
N SER A 441 27.00 50.73 8.71
CA SER A 441 26.54 51.44 7.51
C SER A 441 27.39 51.25 6.24
N SER A 442 26.89 51.29 5.01
CA SER A 442 25.55 51.34 4.46
C SER A 442 25.65 51.27 2.93
N ASN A 443 24.65 50.62 2.32
CA ASN A 443 23.94 51.07 1.12
C ASN A 443 24.54 50.99 -0.30
N TYR A 444 23.55 50.96 -1.22
CA TYR A 444 23.56 51.13 -2.68
C TYR A 444 23.85 49.87 -3.50
N THR A 445 22.81 49.10 -3.87
CA THR A 445 21.95 49.21 -5.08
C THR A 445 22.68 49.05 -6.41
N SER A 446 22.18 48.11 -7.21
CA SER A 446 21.58 48.35 -8.53
C SER A 446 22.08 47.42 -9.64
N SER A 447 21.12 46.61 -10.10
CA SER A 447 20.73 46.40 -11.50
C SER A 447 21.60 45.60 -12.48
N ARG A 448 20.84 44.80 -13.27
CA ARG A 448 21.07 44.33 -14.66
C ARG A 448 22.18 43.28 -14.82
N ALA A 449 22.13 42.35 -15.76
CA ALA A 449 21.22 41.93 -16.83
C ALA A 449 21.79 40.58 -17.32
N SER A 450 20.96 39.55 -17.51
CA SER A 450 20.65 38.86 -18.78
C SER A 450 21.83 38.34 -19.63
N GLU A 451 21.61 37.13 -20.19
CA GLU A 451 22.38 36.39 -21.22
C GLU A 451 23.54 35.55 -20.64
N TYR A 452 23.58 34.21 -20.75
CA TYR A 452 23.15 33.28 -21.81
C TYR A 452 22.49 32.00 -21.26
#